data_AF-A0A7S3CPD2-F1
#
_entry.id   AF-A0A7S3CPD2-F1
#
_cell.length_a   1.000
_cell.length_b   1.000
_cell.length_c   1.000
_cell.angle_alpha   90.00
_cell.angle_beta   90.00
_cell.angle_gamma   90.00
#
_symmetry.space_group_name_H-M   'P 1'
#
loop_
_entity.id
_entity.type
_entity.pdbx_description
1 polymer ?
#
loop_
_entity_poly.entity_id
_entity_poly.type
_entity_poly.pdbx_seq_one_letter_code
_entity_poly.pdbx_strand_id
1 'polypeptide(L)'
;MVKPMKQVRRDILKLIQIYIETEVNFETFNANFLPSLQEMVQDYTVSDPNARDPETLMLFATILSKEGDQLSMFLPNIVYGLCEPTLEMIKNDFSQFPEFREPKFKLIQSMIANCTGGLLNLEPKRFETIVMTVIYATKHKKAEEMDIGLNSMLELINKIGSEPSVCTIFFKSFYVLILQETLDVMTDCFHLSGFKLQTQIIQ
;
A
#
# COMPACT_ATOMS: atom_id res chain seq x y z
N MET A 1 30.32 9.31 -2.31
CA MET A 1 29.40 10.45 -2.11
C MET A 1 27.92 10.07 -2.19
N VAL A 2 27.52 9.09 -3.03
CA VAL A 2 26.10 8.67 -3.17
C VAL A 2 25.48 8.13 -1.86
N LYS A 3 26.20 7.30 -1.08
CA LYS A 3 25.68 6.74 0.18
C LYS A 3 25.32 7.81 1.23
N PRO A 4 26.21 8.79 1.54
CA PRO A 4 25.86 9.90 2.43
C PRO A 4 24.64 10.72 1.97
N MET A 5 24.51 11.00 0.66
CA MET A 5 23.37 11.78 0.14
C MET A 5 22.05 11.05 0.29
N LYS A 6 22.03 9.73 0.07
CA LYS A 6 20.85 8.90 0.34
C LYS A 6 20.48 8.90 1.81
N GLN A 7 21.47 8.82 2.71
CA GLN A 7 21.20 8.87 4.14
C GLN A 7 20.52 10.19 4.52
N VAL A 8 21.05 11.32 4.06
CA VAL A 8 20.45 12.64 4.29
C VAL A 8 19.02 12.71 3.75
N ARG A 9 18.77 12.25 2.52
CA ARG A 9 17.43 12.25 1.94
C ARG A 9 16.44 11.42 2.76
N ARG A 10 16.84 10.23 3.21
CA ARG A 10 16.01 9.38 4.09
C ARG A 10 15.71 10.05 5.43
N ASP A 11 16.70 10.69 6.04
CA ASP A 11 16.52 11.38 7.32
C ASP A 11 15.58 12.59 7.18
N ILE A 12 15.65 13.32 6.06
CA ILE A 12 14.70 14.39 5.73
C ILE A 12 13.28 13.82 5.57
N LEU A 13 13.11 12.74 4.80
CA LEU A 13 11.80 12.10 4.60
C LEU A 13 11.19 11.63 5.92
N LYS A 14 12.00 11.04 6.81
CA LYS A 14 11.55 10.62 8.15
C LYS A 14 11.16 11.80 9.03
N LEU A 15 11.91 12.90 8.98
CA LEU A 15 11.57 14.11 9.73
C LEU A 15 10.22 14.68 9.25
N ILE A 16 10.01 14.75 7.94
CA ILE A 16 8.74 15.19 7.35
C ILE A 16 7.61 14.23 7.77
N GLN A 17 7.85 12.92 7.73
CA GLN A 17 6.88 11.91 8.17
C GLN A 17 6.46 12.14 9.62
N ILE A 18 7.42 12.27 10.55
CA ILE A 18 7.15 12.52 11.97
C ILE A 18 6.35 13.82 12.16
N TYR A 19 6.69 14.87 11.42
CA TYR A 19 5.93 16.13 11.46
C TYR A 19 4.46 15.91 11.05
N ILE A 20 4.21 15.24 9.93
CA ILE A 20 2.87 14.90 9.41
C ILE A 20 2.09 14.02 10.40
N GLU A 21 2.75 13.08 11.08
CA GLU A 21 2.13 12.25 12.13
C GLU A 21 1.62 13.10 13.31
N THR A 22 2.32 14.18 13.65
CA THR A 22 1.95 15.08 14.76
C THR A 22 0.99 16.20 14.37
N GLU A 23 0.88 16.51 13.08
CA GLU A 23 0.08 17.63 12.59
C GLU A 23 -1.42 17.36 12.74
N VAL A 24 -2.16 18.41 13.09
CA VAL A 24 -3.61 18.38 13.32
C VAL A 24 -4.34 19.22 12.27
N ASN A 25 -3.71 20.27 11.73
CA ASN A 25 -4.30 21.09 10.69
C ASN A 25 -3.55 20.94 9.35
N PHE A 26 -4.15 20.19 8.43
CA PHE A 26 -3.61 19.97 7.10
C PHE A 26 -3.96 21.04 6.06
N GLU A 27 -4.76 22.07 6.39
CA GLU A 27 -5.10 23.12 5.41
C GLU A 27 -3.85 23.83 4.88
N THR A 28 -2.93 24.17 5.79
CA THR A 28 -1.66 24.84 5.43
C THR A 28 -0.72 23.88 4.69
N PHE A 29 -0.75 22.59 5.03
CA PHE A 29 0.01 21.56 4.33
C PHE A 29 -0.51 21.41 2.90
N ASN A 30 -1.82 21.26 2.71
CA ASN A 30 -2.43 21.08 1.41
C ASN A 30 -2.21 22.28 0.47
N ALA A 31 -2.33 23.50 0.99
CA ALA A 31 -2.12 24.71 0.20
C ALA A 31 -0.69 24.85 -0.34
N ASN A 32 0.31 24.36 0.39
CA ASN A 32 1.73 24.59 0.07
C ASN A 32 2.45 23.35 -0.46
N PHE A 33 1.99 22.14 -0.12
CA PHE A 33 2.77 20.92 -0.28
C PHE A 33 2.25 19.99 -1.37
N LEU A 34 0.99 20.12 -1.81
CA LEU A 34 0.44 19.32 -2.92
C LEU A 34 1.30 19.37 -4.20
N PRO A 35 1.76 20.54 -4.67
CA PRO A 35 2.67 20.60 -5.82
C PRO A 35 3.98 19.84 -5.59
N SER A 36 4.55 19.95 -4.40
CA SER A 36 5.78 19.25 -4.02
C SER A 36 5.60 17.73 -3.93
N LEU A 37 4.41 17.24 -3.55
CA LEU A 37 4.10 15.81 -3.59
C LEU A 37 4.09 15.28 -5.02
N GLN A 38 3.52 16.03 -5.97
CA GLN A 38 3.52 15.65 -7.38
C GLN A 38 4.94 15.55 -7.94
N GLU A 39 5.80 16.52 -7.64
CA GLU A 39 7.22 16.47 -8.04
C GLU A 39 7.94 15.27 -7.42
N MET A 40 7.69 14.95 -6.15
CA MET A 40 8.28 13.78 -5.49
C MET A 40 7.85 12.46 -6.13
N VAL A 41 6.56 12.33 -6.49
CA VAL A 41 6.06 11.16 -7.23
C VAL A 41 6.76 11.04 -8.58
N GLN A 42 6.90 12.15 -9.29
CA GLN A 42 7.58 12.17 -10.60
C GLN A 42 9.06 11.79 -10.47
N ASP A 43 9.80 12.37 -9.51
CA ASP A 43 11.21 12.07 -9.25
C ASP A 43 11.41 10.58 -8.93
N TYR A 44 10.55 10.00 -8.08
CA TYR A 44 10.58 8.57 -7.77
C TYR A 44 10.33 7.70 -9.02
N THR A 45 9.38 8.11 -9.86
CA THR A 45 8.99 7.36 -11.07
C THR A 45 10.14 7.26 -12.06
N VAL A 46 10.79 8.39 -12.37
CA VAL A 46 11.87 8.47 -13.38
C VAL A 46 13.23 8.01 -12.85
N SER A 47 13.38 7.93 -11.53
CA SER A 47 14.61 7.46 -10.89
C SER A 47 14.90 5.99 -11.18
N ASP A 48 16.19 5.65 -11.29
CA ASP A 48 16.68 4.27 -11.32
C ASP A 48 16.17 3.50 -10.09
N PRO A 49 15.81 2.21 -10.20
CA PRO A 49 15.38 1.40 -9.07
C PRO A 49 16.31 1.45 -7.86
N ASN A 50 17.63 1.50 -8.08
CA ASN A 50 18.59 1.62 -7.00
C ASN A 50 18.60 3.02 -6.38
N ALA A 51 18.13 4.05 -7.07
CA ALA A 51 18.10 5.43 -6.59
C ALA A 51 16.79 5.80 -5.88
N ARG A 52 15.77 4.95 -5.93
CA ARG A 52 14.52 5.12 -5.18
C ARG A 52 14.76 4.92 -3.68
N ASP A 53 13.95 5.57 -2.85
CA ASP A 53 13.99 5.40 -1.39
C ASP A 53 12.66 4.80 -0.88
N PRO A 54 12.71 3.75 -0.05
CA PRO A 54 11.50 3.16 0.54
C PRO A 54 10.75 4.15 1.45
N GLU A 55 11.46 5.09 2.09
CA GLU A 55 10.88 6.14 2.91
C GLU A 55 9.89 7.03 2.15
N THR A 56 10.01 7.17 0.83
CA THR A 56 9.00 7.87 0.02
C THR A 56 7.65 7.17 0.11
N LEU A 57 7.62 5.84 0.00
CA LEU A 57 6.37 5.06 0.11
C LEU A 57 5.76 5.20 1.51
N MET A 58 6.59 5.16 2.55
CA MET A 58 6.14 5.30 3.94
C MET A 58 5.59 6.70 4.22
N LEU A 59 6.21 7.74 3.68
CA LEU A 59 5.72 9.11 3.76
C LEU A 59 4.32 9.23 3.14
N PHE A 60 4.11 8.66 1.95
CA PHE A 60 2.79 8.66 1.31
C PHE A 60 1.77 7.80 2.07
N ALA A 61 2.18 6.70 2.70
CA ALA A 61 1.32 5.90 3.56
C ALA A 61 0.82 6.72 4.77
N THR A 62 1.72 7.54 5.34
CA THR A 62 1.44 8.42 6.46
C THR A 62 0.51 9.56 6.06
N ILE A 63 0.79 10.21 4.92
CA ILE A 63 -0.06 11.27 4.35
C ILE A 63 -1.48 10.74 4.11
N LEU A 64 -1.63 9.57 3.50
CA LEU A 64 -2.95 8.94 3.28
C LEU A 64 -3.67 8.60 4.59
N SER A 65 -2.94 8.22 5.64
CA SER A 65 -3.55 7.96 6.95
C SER A 65 -4.12 9.21 7.63
N LYS A 66 -3.64 10.40 7.25
CA LYS A 66 -4.08 11.68 7.80
C LYS A 66 -5.18 12.34 6.97
N GLU A 67 -4.98 12.35 5.66
CA GLU A 67 -5.86 13.05 4.71
C GLU A 67 -6.99 12.18 4.17
N GLY A 68 -6.78 10.86 4.12
CA GLY A 68 -7.76 9.90 3.62
C GLY A 68 -8.32 10.28 2.25
N ASP A 69 -9.65 10.30 2.13
CA ASP A 69 -10.36 10.59 0.88
C ASP A 69 -10.15 12.02 0.33
N GLN A 70 -9.56 12.97 1.09
CA GLN A 70 -9.15 14.26 0.53
C GLN A 70 -8.13 14.10 -0.61
N LEU A 71 -7.38 13.00 -0.61
CA LEU A 71 -6.41 12.66 -1.65
C LEU A 71 -6.99 11.82 -2.78
N SER A 72 -8.30 11.57 -2.82
CA SER A 72 -8.93 10.71 -3.82
C SER A 72 -8.57 11.10 -5.26
N MET A 73 -8.51 12.40 -5.56
CA MET A 73 -8.16 12.90 -6.89
C MET A 73 -6.67 12.73 -7.24
N PHE A 74 -5.80 12.67 -6.22
CA PHE A 74 -4.36 12.47 -6.38
C PHE A 74 -3.96 10.99 -6.25
N LEU A 75 -4.85 10.13 -5.75
CA LEU A 75 -4.61 8.71 -5.57
C LEU A 75 -4.14 8.01 -6.85
N PRO A 76 -4.68 8.29 -8.05
CA PRO A 76 -4.13 7.73 -9.27
C PRO A 76 -2.63 8.02 -9.41
N ASN A 77 -2.18 9.26 -9.21
CA ASN A 77 -0.76 9.63 -9.30
C ASN A 77 0.12 8.81 -8.35
N ILE A 78 -0.35 8.59 -7.12
CA ILE A 78 0.35 7.74 -6.14
C ILE A 78 0.44 6.30 -6.69
N VAL A 79 -0.67 5.77 -7.22
CA VAL A 79 -0.68 4.41 -7.76
C VAL A 79 0.27 4.27 -8.96
N TYR A 80 0.19 5.18 -9.92
CA TYR A 80 1.03 5.18 -11.12
C TYR A 80 2.50 5.39 -10.82
N GLY A 81 2.83 6.38 -10.00
CA GLY A 81 4.21 6.82 -9.86
C GLY A 81 4.97 6.10 -8.76
N LEU A 82 4.27 5.56 -7.76
CA LEU A 82 4.91 4.88 -6.63
C LEU A 82 4.59 3.39 -6.62
N CYS A 83 3.31 3.02 -6.76
CA CYS A 83 2.90 1.64 -6.58
C CYS A 83 3.34 0.72 -7.73
N GLU A 84 3.08 1.07 -8.98
CA GLU A 84 3.43 0.25 -10.14
C GLU A 84 4.96 0.08 -10.29
N PRO A 85 5.78 1.14 -10.24
CA PRO A 85 7.22 1.02 -10.43
C PRO A 85 7.89 0.23 -9.29
N THR A 86 7.34 0.31 -8.08
CA THR A 86 7.82 -0.49 -6.94
C THR A 86 7.41 -1.96 -7.08
N LEU A 87 6.21 -2.25 -7.59
CA LEU A 87 5.80 -3.64 -7.84
C LEU A 87 6.74 -4.31 -8.84
N GLU A 88 7.12 -3.61 -9.91
CA GLU A 88 8.10 -4.12 -10.89
C GLU A 88 9.46 -4.46 -10.24
N MET A 89 9.86 -3.75 -9.19
CA MET A 89 11.11 -4.01 -8.46
C MET A 89 11.05 -5.29 -7.62
N ILE A 90 9.90 -5.59 -7.02
CA ILE A 90 9.78 -6.64 -5.98
C ILE A 90 9.10 -7.93 -6.44
N LYS A 91 8.40 -7.92 -7.60
CA LYS A 91 7.50 -9.01 -8.02
C LYS A 91 8.21 -10.30 -8.46
N ASN A 92 9.44 -10.22 -8.97
CA ASN A 92 10.11 -11.35 -9.62
C ASN A 92 10.99 -12.17 -8.66
N ASP A 93 11.52 -11.55 -7.61
CA ASP A 93 12.52 -12.16 -6.73
C ASP A 93 12.38 -11.63 -5.30
N PHE A 94 12.11 -12.55 -4.36
CA PHE A 94 12.00 -12.23 -2.93
C PHE A 94 13.30 -11.70 -2.30
N SER A 95 14.44 -11.82 -2.98
CA SER A 95 15.73 -11.27 -2.52
C SER A 95 16.00 -9.85 -3.01
N GLN A 96 15.32 -9.40 -4.07
CA GLN A 96 15.52 -8.05 -4.63
C GLN A 96 14.67 -7.01 -3.90
N PHE A 97 15.31 -5.87 -3.62
CA PHE A 97 14.70 -4.69 -2.98
C PHE A 97 13.80 -5.02 -1.76
N PRO A 98 14.24 -5.89 -0.82
CA PRO A 98 13.40 -6.34 0.29
C PRO A 98 12.93 -5.20 1.20
N GLU A 99 13.70 -4.13 1.29
CA GLU A 99 13.38 -2.92 2.05
C GLU A 99 12.17 -2.16 1.53
N PHE A 100 11.71 -2.42 0.30
CA PHE A 100 10.53 -1.76 -0.28
C PHE A 100 9.23 -2.48 0.03
N ARG A 101 9.26 -3.74 0.49
CA ARG A 101 8.05 -4.56 0.66
C ARG A 101 7.14 -4.03 1.73
N GLU A 102 7.66 -3.85 2.94
CA GLU A 102 6.86 -3.34 4.05
C GLU A 102 6.30 -1.94 3.76
N PRO A 103 7.10 -0.93 3.31
CA PRO A 103 6.56 0.38 2.93
C PRO A 103 5.51 0.31 1.82
N LYS A 104 5.70 -0.56 0.82
CA LYS A 104 4.72 -0.79 -0.24
C LYS A 104 3.43 -1.35 0.33
N PHE A 105 3.49 -2.36 1.20
CA PHE A 105 2.29 -2.96 1.81
C PHE A 105 1.59 -1.99 2.76
N LYS A 106 2.34 -1.19 3.54
CA LYS A 106 1.80 -0.11 4.37
C LYS A 106 1.11 0.97 3.55
N LEU A 107 1.68 1.37 2.42
CA LEU A 107 1.04 2.31 1.51
C LEU A 107 -0.32 1.79 1.03
N ILE A 108 -0.38 0.53 0.59
CA ILE A 108 -1.62 -0.12 0.16
C ILE A 108 -2.63 -0.22 1.32
N GLN A 109 -2.18 -0.61 2.51
CA GLN A 109 -3.00 -0.67 3.72
C GLN A 109 -3.64 0.69 4.01
N SER A 110 -2.86 1.78 3.98
CA SER A 110 -3.38 3.13 4.20
C SER A 110 -4.41 3.56 3.15
N MET A 111 -4.23 3.17 1.87
CA MET A 111 -5.21 3.44 0.81
C MET A 111 -6.54 2.75 1.09
N ILE A 112 -6.51 1.47 1.46
CA ILE A 112 -7.70 0.67 1.75
C ILE A 112 -8.45 1.24 2.96
N ALA A 113 -7.71 1.54 4.03
CA ALA A 113 -8.28 1.97 5.30
C ALA A 113 -8.91 3.37 5.25
N ASN A 114 -8.20 4.31 4.61
CA ASN A 114 -8.47 5.75 4.78
C ASN A 114 -8.94 6.44 3.50
N CYS A 115 -8.72 5.86 2.32
CA CYS A 115 -9.05 6.47 1.03
C CYS A 115 -9.91 5.53 0.17
N THR A 116 -10.89 4.86 0.79
CA THR A 116 -11.74 3.85 0.13
C THR A 116 -12.52 4.45 -1.05
N GLY A 117 -13.03 5.68 -0.92
CA GLY A 117 -13.75 6.36 -1.99
C GLY A 117 -12.86 6.60 -3.21
N GLY A 118 -11.62 7.07 -2.99
CA GLY A 118 -10.61 7.18 -4.05
C GLY A 118 -10.25 5.82 -4.67
N LEU A 119 -10.07 4.79 -3.84
CA LEU A 119 -9.70 3.44 -4.29
C LEU A 119 -10.76 2.84 -5.22
N LEU A 120 -12.04 3.03 -4.91
CA LEU A 120 -13.17 2.54 -5.71
C LEU A 120 -13.34 3.25 -7.05
N ASN A 121 -12.82 4.48 -7.17
CA ASN A 121 -12.85 5.26 -8.41
C ASN A 121 -11.66 4.96 -9.34
N LEU A 122 -10.72 4.09 -8.92
CA LEU A 122 -9.62 3.67 -9.78
C LEU A 122 -10.11 2.86 -10.98
N GLU A 123 -9.30 2.85 -12.04
CA GLU A 123 -9.51 1.95 -13.17
C GLU A 123 -9.51 0.48 -12.69
N PRO A 124 -10.41 -0.39 -13.23
CA PRO A 124 -10.56 -1.76 -12.75
C PRO A 124 -9.25 -2.57 -12.70
N LYS A 125 -8.38 -2.41 -13.70
CA LYS A 125 -7.08 -3.10 -13.76
C LYS A 125 -6.12 -2.68 -12.64
N ARG A 126 -6.19 -1.43 -12.18
CA ARG A 126 -5.37 -0.97 -11.06
C ARG A 126 -5.93 -1.46 -9.76
N PHE A 127 -7.25 -1.38 -9.58
CA PHE A 127 -7.90 -1.96 -8.43
C PHE A 127 -7.56 -3.45 -8.30
N GLU A 128 -7.61 -4.21 -9.39
CA GLU A 128 -7.13 -5.60 -9.44
C GLU A 128 -5.67 -5.74 -8.98
N THR A 129 -4.76 -4.90 -9.49
CA THR A 129 -3.35 -4.88 -9.04
C THR A 129 -3.22 -4.65 -7.53
N ILE A 130 -4.07 -3.80 -6.93
CA ILE A 130 -4.11 -3.59 -5.48
C ILE A 130 -4.51 -4.88 -4.77
N VAL A 131 -5.62 -5.52 -5.18
CA VAL A 131 -6.08 -6.80 -4.62
C VAL A 131 -4.98 -7.87 -4.72
N MET A 132 -4.37 -8.01 -5.89
CA MET A 132 -3.29 -8.98 -6.12
C MET A 132 -2.05 -8.68 -5.28
N THR A 133 -1.74 -7.41 -5.02
CA THR A 133 -0.63 -7.02 -4.11
C THR A 133 -0.95 -7.43 -2.67
N VAL A 134 -2.20 -7.26 -2.22
CA VAL A 134 -2.62 -7.70 -0.88
C VAL A 134 -2.54 -9.23 -0.78
N ILE A 135 -3.06 -9.97 -1.76
CA ILE A 135 -2.93 -11.43 -1.82
C ILE A 135 -1.46 -11.84 -1.76
N TYR A 136 -0.60 -11.20 -2.55
CA TYR A 136 0.83 -11.47 -2.53
C TYR A 136 1.42 -11.26 -1.13
N ALA A 137 1.07 -10.16 -0.44
CA ALA A 137 1.50 -9.88 0.93
C ALA A 137 1.10 -10.99 1.91
N THR A 138 -0.10 -11.58 1.80
CA THR A 138 -0.55 -12.68 2.69
C THR A 138 0.30 -13.95 2.59
N LYS A 139 1.08 -14.12 1.52
CA LYS A 139 1.94 -15.29 1.27
C LYS A 139 3.40 -15.09 1.70
N HIS A 140 3.68 -13.98 2.41
CA HIS A 140 5.04 -13.69 2.86
C HIS A 140 5.42 -14.52 4.08
N LYS A 141 6.62 -15.11 4.04
CA LYS A 141 7.16 -15.89 5.17
C LYS A 141 7.49 -15.04 6.40
N LYS A 142 7.73 -13.73 6.22
CA LYS A 142 7.94 -12.83 7.36
C LYS A 142 6.59 -12.48 7.95
N ALA A 143 6.40 -12.78 9.23
CA ALA A 143 5.14 -12.56 9.93
C ALA A 143 4.65 -11.11 9.83
N GLU A 144 5.54 -10.13 9.95
CA GLU A 144 5.22 -8.70 9.85
C GLU A 144 4.61 -8.32 8.49
N GLU A 145 5.19 -8.79 7.38
CA GLU A 145 4.71 -8.54 6.02
C GLU A 145 3.37 -9.26 5.77
N MET A 146 3.26 -10.50 6.25
CA MET A 146 2.02 -11.29 6.18
C MET A 146 0.89 -10.62 6.97
N ASP A 147 1.15 -10.18 8.19
CA ASP A 147 0.16 -9.56 9.07
C ASP A 147 -0.39 -8.28 8.44
N ILE A 148 0.46 -7.47 7.79
CA ILE A 148 -0.01 -6.30 7.01
C ILE A 148 -0.95 -6.76 5.90
N GLY A 149 -0.58 -7.80 5.14
CA GLY A 149 -1.40 -8.37 4.08
C GLY A 149 -2.77 -8.87 4.56
N LEU A 150 -2.78 -9.68 5.62
CA LEU A 150 -4.00 -10.28 6.17
C LEU A 150 -4.95 -9.21 6.74
N ASN A 151 -4.42 -8.25 7.49
CA ASN A 151 -5.24 -7.13 7.99
C ASN A 151 -5.79 -6.28 6.83
N SER A 152 -4.98 -6.01 5.81
CA SER A 152 -5.41 -5.25 4.63
C SER A 152 -6.50 -5.98 3.84
N MET A 153 -6.41 -7.31 3.72
CA MET A 153 -7.44 -8.13 3.06
C MET A 153 -8.76 -8.11 3.83
N LEU A 154 -8.69 -8.34 5.15
CA LEU A 154 -9.88 -8.30 6.01
C LEU A 154 -10.56 -6.93 5.96
N GLU A 155 -9.77 -5.85 6.03
CA GLU A 155 -10.30 -4.50 5.94
C GLU A 155 -10.91 -4.22 4.56
N LEU A 156 -10.27 -4.64 3.47
CA LEU A 156 -10.80 -4.50 2.12
C LEU A 156 -12.16 -5.20 1.98
N ILE A 157 -12.27 -6.45 2.43
CA ILE A 157 -13.52 -7.22 2.40
C ILE A 157 -14.63 -6.49 3.16
N ASN A 158 -14.33 -5.98 4.36
CA ASN A 158 -15.30 -5.26 5.18
C ASN A 158 -15.75 -3.93 4.56
N LYS A 159 -14.81 -3.15 4.02
CA LYS A 159 -15.09 -1.88 3.34
C LYS A 159 -15.94 -2.10 2.10
N ILE A 160 -15.55 -3.04 1.24
CA ILE A 160 -16.29 -3.36 0.01
C ILE A 160 -17.65 -4.00 0.32
N GLY A 161 -17.73 -4.88 1.31
CA GLY A 161 -18.98 -5.49 1.76
C GLY A 161 -20.01 -4.48 2.27
N SER A 162 -19.53 -3.34 2.77
CA SER A 162 -20.37 -2.23 3.20
C SER A 162 -20.84 -1.32 2.06
N GLU A 163 -20.34 -1.51 0.83
CA GLU A 163 -20.63 -0.68 -0.35
C GLU A 163 -21.47 -1.45 -1.40
N PRO A 164 -22.82 -1.32 -1.38
CA PRO A 164 -23.71 -2.15 -2.19
C PRO A 164 -23.50 -2.02 -3.70
N SER A 165 -23.03 -0.85 -4.15
CA SER A 165 -22.83 -0.53 -5.57
C SER A 165 -21.71 -1.35 -6.22
N VAL A 166 -20.71 -1.77 -5.45
CA VAL A 166 -19.51 -2.45 -5.94
C VAL A 166 -19.33 -3.86 -5.38
N CYS A 167 -19.92 -4.14 -4.20
CA CYS A 167 -19.86 -5.41 -3.49
C CYS A 167 -20.09 -6.63 -4.41
N THR A 168 -21.20 -6.63 -5.17
CA THR A 168 -21.54 -7.77 -6.03
C THR A 168 -20.49 -8.03 -7.11
N ILE A 169 -19.95 -6.98 -7.72
CA ILE A 169 -18.96 -7.10 -8.79
C ILE A 169 -17.63 -7.58 -8.20
N PHE A 170 -17.22 -7.01 -7.06
CA PHE A 170 -16.00 -7.41 -6.36
C PHE A 170 -16.00 -8.90 -6.00
N PHE A 171 -17.04 -9.38 -5.31
CA PHE A 171 -17.06 -10.77 -4.87
C PHE A 171 -17.22 -11.75 -6.04
N LYS A 172 -17.93 -11.38 -7.12
CA LYS A 172 -17.93 -12.21 -8.34
C LYS A 172 -16.54 -12.36 -8.96
N SER A 173 -15.72 -11.31 -8.91
CA SER A 173 -14.38 -11.31 -9.52
C SER A 173 -13.32 -11.96 -8.63
N PHE A 174 -13.35 -11.71 -7.32
CA PHE A 174 -12.23 -12.02 -6.43
C PHE A 174 -12.53 -13.05 -5.32
N TYR A 175 -13.79 -13.36 -5.02
CA TYR A 175 -14.11 -14.19 -3.84
C TYR A 175 -13.46 -15.58 -3.90
N VAL A 176 -13.59 -16.28 -5.04
CA VAL A 176 -13.02 -17.62 -5.20
C VAL A 176 -11.49 -17.56 -5.09
N LEU A 177 -10.86 -16.55 -5.69
CA LEU A 177 -9.42 -16.36 -5.62
C LEU A 177 -8.97 -16.11 -4.18
N ILE A 178 -9.60 -15.17 -3.47
CA ILE A 178 -9.27 -14.86 -2.07
C ILE A 178 -9.41 -16.11 -1.19
N LEU A 179 -10.48 -16.89 -1.37
CA LEU A 179 -10.71 -18.11 -0.62
C LEU A 179 -9.62 -19.17 -0.90
N GLN A 180 -9.32 -19.43 -2.17
CA GLN A 180 -8.27 -20.38 -2.57
C GLN A 180 -6.92 -19.98 -1.97
N GLU A 181 -6.54 -18.72 -2.14
CA GLU A 181 -5.23 -18.24 -1.71
C GLU A 181 -5.10 -18.22 -0.19
N THR A 182 -6.19 -17.93 0.53
CA THR A 182 -6.22 -18.00 2.00
C THR A 182 -6.12 -19.46 2.47
N LEU A 183 -6.81 -20.40 1.82
CA LEU A 183 -6.71 -21.82 2.16
C LEU A 183 -5.31 -22.38 1.87
N ASP A 184 -4.66 -21.93 0.80
CA ASP A 184 -3.29 -22.33 0.47
C ASP A 184 -2.30 -21.93 1.58
N VAL A 185 -2.38 -20.69 2.10
CA VAL A 185 -1.53 -20.29 3.25
C VAL A 185 -1.96 -20.93 4.57
N MET A 186 -3.26 -21.17 4.79
CA MET A 186 -3.74 -21.86 6.00
C MET A 186 -3.28 -23.31 6.10
N THR A 187 -3.13 -23.98 4.96
CA THR A 187 -2.76 -25.40 4.90
C THR A 187 -1.25 -25.62 4.81
N ASP A 188 -0.47 -24.55 4.71
CA ASP A 188 0.98 -24.64 4.72
C ASP A 188 1.56 -24.65 6.14
N CYS A 189 2.84 -25.06 6.26
CA CYS A 189 3.52 -25.13 7.55
C CYS A 189 4.24 -23.82 7.94
N PHE A 190 4.14 -22.76 7.12
CA PHE A 190 4.94 -21.54 7.25
C PHE A 190 4.13 -20.33 7.76
N HIS A 191 2.82 -20.27 7.54
CA HIS A 191 1.97 -19.11 7.84
C HIS A 191 1.04 -19.30 9.05
N LEU A 192 1.40 -20.23 9.96
CA LEU A 192 0.60 -20.59 11.13
C LEU A 192 0.29 -19.40 12.07
N SER A 193 1.17 -18.40 12.15
CA SER A 193 0.95 -17.23 13.01
C SER A 193 -0.24 -16.37 12.56
N GLY A 194 -0.62 -16.46 11.28
CA GLY A 194 -1.73 -15.71 10.68
C GLY A 194 -3.11 -16.36 10.87
N PHE A 195 -3.17 -17.55 11.48
CA PHE A 195 -4.38 -18.39 11.50
C PHE A 195 -5.64 -17.65 11.96
N LYS A 196 -5.53 -16.80 12.98
CA LYS A 196 -6.67 -16.00 13.48
C LYS A 196 -7.26 -15.12 12.38
N LEU A 197 -6.44 -14.34 11.67
CA LEU A 197 -6.93 -13.45 10.61
C LEU A 197 -7.40 -14.24 9.39
N GLN A 198 -6.69 -15.32 9.04
CA GLN A 198 -7.07 -16.20 7.94
C GLN A 198 -8.48 -16.78 8.17
N THR A 199 -8.79 -17.23 9.40
CA THR A 199 -10.15 -17.71 9.73
C THR A 199 -11.22 -16.62 9.66
N GLN A 200 -10.88 -15.36 9.90
CA GLN A 200 -11.82 -14.24 9.77
C GLN A 200 -12.08 -13.87 8.31
N ILE A 201 -11.10 -14.02 7.43
CA ILE A 201 -11.24 -13.73 5.99
C ILE A 201 -12.20 -14.72 5.30
N ILE A 202 -12.23 -15.97 5.75
CA ILE A 202 -13.07 -17.03 5.17
C ILE A 202 -14.48 -17.12 5.78
N GLN A 203 -14.78 -16.33 6.83
CA GLN A 203 -16.09 -16.27 7.49
C GLN A 203 -17.04 -15.31 6.77
#